data_AF-A0A9Q1N3J1-F1
#
_entry.id   AF-A0A9Q1N3J1-F1
#
_cell.length_a   1.000
_cell.length_b   1.000
_cell.length_c   1.000
_cell.angle_alpha   90.00
_cell.angle_beta   90.00
_cell.angle_gamma   90.00
#
_symmetry.space_group_name_H-M   'P 1'
#
loop_
_entity.id
_entity.type
_entity.pdbx_description
1 polymer ?
#
loop_
_entity_poly.entity_id
_entity_poly.type
_entity_poly.pdbx_seq_one_letter_code
_entity_poly.pdbx_strand_id
1 'polypeptide(L)'
;MDKIAEQSEAPPFKVHVSLCRMYARAGVEKKALQALGVLEAKKEQLGREEFEQIIDSLVAGRFVQDARKFQGLTEAQGFTMSEKLKIAFLASQSFVHRRPSSLNYIIGGV
;
A
#
# COMPACT_ATOMS: atom_id res chain seq x y z
N MET A 1 9.00 -9.67 43.36
CA MET A 1 8.06 -9.87 42.25
C MET A 1 8.55 -9.01 41.11
N ASP A 2 9.44 -9.58 40.32
CA ASP A 2 10.14 -8.92 39.23
C ASP A 2 9.17 -8.64 38.10
N LYS A 3 8.77 -7.37 38.00
CA LYS A 3 8.03 -6.83 36.87
C LYS A 3 9.06 -6.67 35.75
N ILE A 4 9.24 -7.72 34.95
CA ILE A 4 9.96 -7.62 33.68
C ILE A 4 9.11 -6.67 32.83
N ALA A 5 9.44 -5.39 32.88
CA ALA A 5 9.01 -4.44 31.89
C ALA A 5 9.70 -4.89 30.59
N GLU A 6 9.01 -5.74 29.84
CA GLU A 6 9.37 -6.12 28.48
C GLU A 6 9.46 -4.79 27.71
N GLN A 7 10.68 -4.28 27.58
CA GLN A 7 11.01 -3.19 26.68
C GLN A 7 10.68 -3.72 25.29
N SER A 8 9.42 -3.55 24.88
CA SER A 8 8.97 -3.76 23.52
C SER A 8 9.64 -2.68 22.68
N GLU A 9 10.93 -2.86 22.38
CA GLU A 9 11.60 -2.12 21.33
C GLU A 9 10.72 -2.26 20.09
N ALA A 10 10.23 -1.12 19.58
CA ALA A 10 9.45 -1.12 18.36
C ALA A 10 10.24 -1.90 17.29
N PRO A 11 9.59 -2.79 16.51
CA PRO A 11 10.30 -3.59 15.54
C PRO A 11 11.19 -2.72 14.65
N PRO A 12 12.42 -3.17 14.32
CA PRO A 12 13.31 -2.42 13.45
C PRO A 12 12.58 -1.98 12.17
N PHE A 13 12.89 -0.81 11.64
CA PHE A 13 12.17 -0.22 10.51
C PHE A 13 12.02 -1.19 9.31
N LYS A 14 13.07 -1.98 9.02
CA LYS A 14 13.03 -3.01 7.96
C LYS A 14 11.98 -4.11 8.21
N VAL A 15 11.67 -4.42 9.47
CA VAL A 15 10.60 -5.38 9.81
C VAL A 15 9.24 -4.83 9.38
N HIS A 16 9.00 -3.53 9.51
CA HIS A 16 7.76 -2.91 9.04
C HIS A 16 7.61 -3.00 7.52
N VAL A 17 8.70 -2.95 6.75
CA VAL A 17 8.68 -3.16 5.29
C VAL A 17 8.19 -4.59 4.98
N SER A 18 8.77 -5.60 5.62
CA SER A 18 8.35 -6.99 5.45
C SER A 18 6.91 -7.24 5.89
N LEU A 19 6.50 -6.70 7.05
CA LEU A 19 5.13 -6.83 7.57
C LEU A 19 4.12 -6.18 6.63
N CYS A 20 4.39 -4.97 6.14
CA CYS A 20 3.52 -4.29 5.18
C CYS A 20 3.33 -5.14 3.92
N ARG A 21 4.42 -5.65 3.34
CA ARG A 21 4.36 -6.47 2.12
C ARG A 21 3.54 -7.75 2.32
N MET A 22 3.78 -8.44 3.43
CA MET A 22 3.06 -9.67 3.76
C MET A 22 1.58 -9.41 3.98
N TYR A 23 1.22 -8.43 4.81
CA TYR A 23 -0.18 -8.12 5.11
C TYR A 23 -0.93 -7.57 3.89
N ALA A 24 -0.29 -6.73 3.07
CA ALA A 24 -0.89 -6.23 1.83
C ALA A 24 -1.21 -7.39 0.88
N ARG A 25 -0.25 -8.28 0.60
CA ARG A 25 -0.47 -9.43 -0.29
C ARG A 25 -1.53 -10.40 0.25
N ALA A 26 -1.63 -10.53 1.58
CA ALA A 26 -2.63 -11.37 2.23
C ALA A 26 -4.01 -10.69 2.37
N GLY A 27 -4.17 -9.43 1.97
CA GLY A 27 -5.43 -8.69 2.13
C GLY A 27 -5.80 -8.37 3.59
N VAL A 28 -4.84 -8.43 4.52
CA VAL A 28 -5.08 -8.16 5.95
C VAL A 28 -5.05 -6.65 6.20
N GLU A 29 -6.10 -5.97 5.74
CA GLU A 29 -6.19 -4.51 5.61
C GLU A 29 -5.73 -3.74 6.86
N LYS A 30 -6.32 -4.02 8.03
CA LYS A 30 -5.98 -3.30 9.27
C LYS A 30 -4.49 -3.35 9.59
N LYS A 31 -3.87 -4.53 9.44
CA LYS A 31 -2.44 -4.71 9.75
C LYS A 31 -1.55 -4.13 8.64
N ALA A 32 -1.99 -4.21 7.39
CA ALA A 32 -1.30 -3.59 6.26
C ALA A 32 -1.25 -2.06 6.44
N LEU A 33 -2.38 -1.41 6.73
CA LEU A 33 -2.46 0.03 6.93
C LEU A 33 -1.70 0.51 8.17
N GLN A 34 -1.72 -0.26 9.26
CA GLN A 34 -0.89 0.03 10.44
C GLN A 34 0.61 0.02 10.10
N ALA A 35 1.08 -1.01 9.40
CA ALA A 35 2.48 -1.08 8.96
C ALA A 35 2.81 0.04 7.97
N LEU A 36 1.91 0.33 7.02
CA LEU A 36 2.08 1.37 6.02
C LEU A 36 2.19 2.77 6.64
N GLY A 37 1.41 3.06 7.67
CA GLY A 37 1.51 4.33 8.41
C GLY A 37 2.88 4.55 9.07
N VAL A 38 3.50 3.47 9.59
CA VAL A 38 4.87 3.54 10.13
C VAL A 38 5.89 3.82 9.03
N LEU A 39 5.72 3.21 7.85
CA LEU A 39 6.60 3.41 6.70
C LEU A 39 6.48 4.82 6.13
N GLU A 40 5.28 5.37 6.07
CA GLU A 40 5.05 6.74 5.62
C GLU A 40 5.65 7.78 6.58
N ALA A 41 5.51 7.57 7.89
CA ALA A 41 6.03 8.46 8.92
C ALA A 41 7.56 8.56 8.90
N LYS A 42 8.24 7.53 8.38
CA LYS A 42 9.71 7.44 8.28
C LYS A 42 10.16 7.25 6.83
N LYS A 43 9.42 7.82 5.88
CA LYS A 43 9.64 7.62 4.44
C LYS A 43 11.07 7.94 4.00
N GLU A 44 11.74 8.86 4.66
CA GLU A 44 13.14 9.23 4.41
C GLU A 44 14.15 8.10 4.65
N GLN A 45 13.74 7.03 5.36
CA GLN A 45 14.54 5.82 5.56
C GLN A 45 14.32 4.78 4.46
N LEU A 46 13.41 5.01 3.52
CA LEU A 46 13.14 4.11 2.40
C LEU A 46 14.05 4.43 1.23
N GLY A 47 14.72 3.40 0.71
CA GLY A 47 15.39 3.47 -0.57
C GLY A 47 14.41 3.18 -1.71
N ARG A 48 14.90 3.41 -2.94
CA ARG A 48 14.15 3.11 -4.17
C ARG A 48 13.62 1.67 -4.18
N GLU A 49 14.44 0.70 -3.79
CA GLU A 49 14.05 -0.72 -3.81
C GLU A 49 12.90 -1.00 -2.84
N GLU A 50 12.96 -0.46 -1.62
CA GLU A 50 11.90 -0.61 -0.64
C GLU A 50 10.58 -0.01 -1.14
N PHE A 51 10.62 1.18 -1.76
CA PHE A 51 9.43 1.77 -2.39
C PHE A 51 8.84 0.85 -3.47
N GLU A 52 9.66 0.33 -4.38
CA GLU A 52 9.21 -0.57 -5.45
C GLU A 52 8.53 -1.82 -4.87
N GLN A 53 9.13 -2.45 -3.85
CA GLN A 53 8.58 -3.65 -3.22
C GLN A 53 7.27 -3.40 -2.46
N ILE A 54 7.14 -2.24 -1.81
CA ILE A 54 5.91 -1.83 -1.11
C ILE A 54 4.79 -1.62 -2.12
N ILE A 55 5.04 -0.84 -3.18
CA ILE A 55 4.03 -0.52 -4.21
C ILE A 55 3.57 -1.77 -4.93
N ASP A 56 4.48 -2.67 -5.32
CA ASP A 56 4.13 -3.97 -5.90
C ASP A 56 3.22 -4.79 -4.98
N SER A 57 3.52 -4.81 -3.67
CA SER A 57 2.73 -5.57 -2.70
C SER A 57 1.35 -4.95 -2.44
N LEU A 58 1.25 -3.62 -2.46
CA LEU A 58 -0.03 -2.89 -2.38
C LEU A 58 -0.89 -3.14 -3.62
N VAL A 59 -0.30 -3.12 -4.82
CA VAL A 59 -0.99 -3.47 -6.07
C VAL A 59 -1.52 -4.90 -6.02
N ALA A 60 -0.69 -5.86 -5.61
CA ALA A 60 -1.10 -7.26 -5.46
C ALA A 60 -2.24 -7.43 -4.44
N GLY A 61 -2.23 -6.63 -3.37
CA GLY A 61 -3.28 -6.59 -2.36
C GLY A 61 -4.51 -5.75 -2.71
N ARG A 62 -4.57 -5.14 -3.91
CA ARG A 62 -5.62 -4.21 -4.35
C ARG A 62 -5.75 -2.92 -3.53
N PHE A 63 -4.71 -2.53 -2.78
CA PHE A 63 -4.58 -1.25 -2.09
C PHE A 63 -4.13 -0.14 -3.06
N VAL A 64 -4.88 0.06 -4.15
CA VAL A 64 -4.44 0.89 -5.30
C VAL A 64 -4.25 2.36 -4.92
N GLN A 65 -5.06 2.89 -4.00
CA GLN A 65 -4.94 4.29 -3.56
C GLN A 65 -3.68 4.50 -2.72
N ASP A 66 -3.38 3.56 -1.82
CA ASP A 66 -2.15 3.57 -1.03
C ASP A 66 -0.90 3.40 -1.91
N ALA A 67 -0.98 2.54 -2.94
CA ALA A 67 0.07 2.39 -3.93
C ALA A 67 0.32 3.71 -4.70
N ARG A 68 -0.74 4.43 -5.09
CA ARG A 68 -0.63 5.77 -5.71
C ARG A 68 0.07 6.76 -4.80
N LYS A 69 -0.30 6.78 -3.51
CA LYS A 69 0.31 7.66 -2.52
C LYS A 69 1.81 7.40 -2.41
N PHE A 70 2.21 6.14 -2.32
CA PHE A 70 3.62 5.76 -2.23
C PHE A 70 4.39 6.04 -3.53
N GLN A 71 3.76 5.96 -4.70
CA GLN A 71 4.38 6.44 -5.94
C GLN A 71 4.73 7.94 -5.83
N GLY A 72 3.78 8.76 -5.36
CA GLY A 72 4.03 10.20 -5.14
C GLY A 72 5.14 10.47 -4.13
N LEU A 73 5.25 9.67 -3.07
CA LEU A 73 6.35 9.75 -2.10
C LEU A 73 7.70 9.38 -2.73
N THR A 74 7.73 8.39 -3.63
CA THR A 74 8.93 7.96 -4.35
C THR A 74 9.46 9.10 -5.22
N GLU A 75 8.56 9.74 -5.98
CA GLU A 75 8.87 10.88 -6.84
C GLU A 75 9.31 12.12 -6.04
N ALA A 76 8.66 12.41 -4.91
CA ALA A 76 9.01 13.52 -4.03
C ALA A 76 10.42 13.37 -3.40
N GLN A 77 10.93 12.14 -3.29
CA GLN A 77 12.30 11.88 -2.86
C GLN A 77 13.32 11.85 -4.00
N GLY A 78 12.88 12.12 -5.23
CA GLY A 78 13.76 12.12 -6.41
C GLY A 78 14.03 10.72 -6.98
N PHE A 79 13.34 9.69 -6.51
CA PHE A 79 13.42 8.36 -7.09
C PHE A 79 12.45 8.20 -8.25
N THR A 80 12.81 7.35 -9.21
CA THR A 80 11.93 6.94 -10.31
C THR A 80 11.72 5.43 -10.24
N MET A 81 10.47 5.00 -10.39
CA MET A 81 10.14 3.57 -10.43
C MET A 81 10.68 2.89 -11.68
N SER A 82 10.98 1.60 -11.59
CA SER A 82 11.24 0.75 -12.74
C SER A 82 10.06 0.72 -13.70
N GLU A 83 10.35 0.64 -15.00
CA GLU A 83 9.33 0.70 -16.06
C GLU A 83 8.29 -0.43 -15.92
N LYS A 84 8.78 -1.64 -15.58
CA LYS A 84 7.93 -2.80 -15.32
C LYS A 84 6.88 -2.51 -14.23
N LEU A 85 7.29 -1.85 -13.15
CA LEU A 85 6.39 -1.54 -12.05
C LEU A 85 5.42 -0.43 -12.41
N LYS A 86 5.85 0.59 -13.17
CA LYS A 86 4.93 1.62 -13.70
C LYS A 86 3.81 1.01 -14.53
N ILE A 87 4.15 0.09 -15.44
CA ILE A 87 3.16 -0.60 -16.28
C ILE A 87 2.18 -1.41 -15.42
N ALA A 88 2.68 -2.20 -14.48
CA ALA A 88 1.84 -2.98 -13.57
C ALA A 88 0.90 -2.08 -12.74
N PHE A 89 1.43 -0.96 -12.24
CA PHE A 89 0.67 0.01 -11.47
C PHE A 89 -0.42 0.69 -12.32
N LEU A 90 -0.11 1.14 -13.53
CA LEU A 90 -1.08 1.72 -14.47
C LEU A 90 -2.20 0.73 -14.79
N ALA A 91 -1.86 -0.55 -15.06
CA ALA A 91 -2.86 -1.59 -15.29
C ALA A 91 -3.82 -1.74 -14.09
N SER A 92 -3.31 -1.70 -12.86
CA SER A 92 -4.12 -1.81 -11.64
C SER A 92 -5.13 -0.67 -11.45
N GLN A 93 -4.80 0.53 -11.92
CA GLN A 93 -5.69 1.70 -11.83
C GLN A 93 -6.87 1.61 -12.81
N SER A 94 -6.65 1.03 -13.98
CA SER A 94 -7.66 0.86 -15.04
C SER A 94 -8.85 0.02 -14.59
N PHE A 95 -8.66 -0.92 -13.67
CA PHE A 95 -9.72 -1.78 -13.14
C PHE A 95 -10.66 -1.07 -12.15
N VAL A 96 -10.26 0.06 -11.57
CA VAL A 96 -11.08 0.83 -10.60
C VAL A 96 -12.15 1.67 -11.32
N HIS A 97 -11.98 1.98 -12.61
CA HIS A 97 -12.88 2.86 -13.37
C HIS A 97 -14.11 2.19 -13.98
N ARG A 98 -14.31 0.87 -13.83
CA ARG A 98 -15.59 0.21 -14.18
C ARG A 98 -16.45 0.00 -12.95
N ARG A 99 -17.04 1.05 -12.39
CA ARG A 99 -18.38 0.90 -11.81
C ARG A 99 -19.36 1.01 -12.97
N PRO A 100 -20.12 -0.04 -13.33
CA PRO A 100 -21.32 0.17 -14.12
C PRO A 100 -22.20 1.08 -13.26
N SER A 101 -22.40 2.31 -13.71
CA SER A 101 -23.53 3.11 -13.25
C SER A 101 -24.76 2.25 -13.49
N SER A 102 -25.41 1.83 -12.40
CA SER A 102 -26.61 1.04 -12.46
C SER A 102 -27.58 1.68 -13.44
N LEU A 103 -27.86 0.94 -14.50
CA LEU A 103 -28.95 1.18 -15.41
C LEU A 103 -30.23 1.09 -14.58
N ASN A 104 -30.74 2.22 -14.08
CA ASN A 104 -32.06 2.28 -13.47
C ASN A 104 -33.10 2.18 -14.59
N TYR A 105 -33.40 0.94 -14.96
CA TYR A 105 -34.65 0.57 -15.60
C TYR A 105 -35.70 0.47 -14.48
N ILE A 106 -36.55 1.47 -14.32
CA ILE A 106 -37.91 1.25 -13.83
C ILE A 106 -38.86 1.98 -14.79
N ILE A 107 -39.38 1.19 -15.71
CA ILE A 107 -40.71 1.37 -16.26
C ILE A 107 -41.68 0.84 -15.18
N GLY A 108 -42.71 1.60 -14.80
CA GLY A 108 -43.92 1.04 -14.18
C GLY A 108 -44.65 1.89 -13.12
N GLY A 109 -45.85 2.38 -13.48
CA GLY A 109 -46.95 2.78 -12.58
C GLY A 109 -46.92 4.25 -12.17
N VAL A 110 -47.94 5.09 -12.41
CA VAL A 110 -49.39 4.93 -12.65
C VAL A 110 -49.86 6.01 -13.61
#